data_AF-A0A951I7I0-F1
#
_entry.id   AF-A0A951I7I0-F1
#
_cell.length_a   1.000
_cell.length_b   1.000
_cell.length_c   1.000
_cell.angle_alpha   90.00
_cell.angle_beta   90.00
_cell.angle_gamma   90.00
#
_symmetry.space_group_name_H-M   'P 1'
#
loop_
_entity.id
_entity.type
_entity.pdbx_description
1 polymer ?
#
loop_
_entity_poly.entity_id
_entity_poly.type
_entity_poly.pdbx_seq_one_letter_code
_entity_poly.pdbx_strand_id
1 'polypeptide(L)'
;LLGMMLSTAYKRSVYWQKMPALIRKLSIDDLHNWTAYVALLFVVLHPAFLLLDKTAGFKLVDVFAPNHAPNQPTVVWLGTFSMYAVLLVIITTQKVVKRKMGFRLWKNIHLISYLTAVLFVVHGLLMDPLLKDRPTDWFDAEKFLSEICFLLLLLATIARCRYHLKNKTRLQADE
;
A
#
# COMPACT_ATOMS: atom_id res chain seq x y z
N LEU A 1 0.59 -6.66 -2.17
CA LEU A 1 0.98 -8.07 -2.42
C LEU A 1 -0.09 -8.86 -3.17
N LEU A 2 -1.32 -8.99 -2.64
CA LEU A 2 -2.40 -9.78 -3.30
C LEU A 2 -2.77 -9.27 -4.70
N GLY A 3 -2.83 -7.95 -4.91
CA GLY A 3 -3.02 -7.37 -6.24
C GLY A 3 -1.92 -7.76 -7.25
N MET A 4 -0.67 -7.90 -6.79
CA MET A 4 0.41 -8.43 -7.63
C MET A 4 0.13 -9.88 -8.03
N MET A 5 -0.32 -10.72 -7.07
CA MET A 5 -0.72 -12.10 -7.37
C MET A 5 -1.86 -12.15 -8.38
N LEU A 6 -2.93 -11.37 -8.20
CA LEU A 6 -4.08 -11.33 -9.12
C LEU A 6 -3.69 -10.85 -10.53
N SER A 7 -2.72 -9.94 -10.63
CA SER A 7 -2.20 -9.49 -11.93
C SER A 7 -1.29 -10.52 -12.62
N THR A 8 -0.87 -11.55 -11.91
CA THR A 8 -0.15 -12.70 -12.46
C THR A 8 -1.11 -13.87 -12.58
N ALA A 9 -0.92 -14.79 -13.53
CA ALA A 9 -1.73 -16.01 -13.61
C ALA A 9 -1.37 -16.99 -12.46
N TYR A 10 -1.42 -16.53 -11.20
CA TYR A 10 -0.88 -17.21 -10.03
C TYR A 10 -1.44 -18.62 -9.85
N LYS A 11 -2.69 -18.86 -10.26
CA LYS A 11 -3.33 -20.19 -10.26
C LYS A 11 -2.60 -21.22 -11.12
N ARG A 12 -1.85 -20.78 -12.14
CA ARG A 12 -1.01 -21.64 -13.01
C ARG A 12 0.36 -21.94 -12.41
N SER A 13 0.75 -21.26 -11.31
CA SER A 13 2.03 -21.49 -10.66
C SER A 13 2.07 -22.86 -9.99
N VAL A 14 3.19 -23.58 -10.14
CA VAL A 14 3.44 -24.87 -9.46
C VAL A 14 3.30 -24.72 -7.95
N TYR A 15 3.75 -23.59 -7.39
CA TYR A 15 3.62 -23.31 -5.96
C TYR A 15 2.16 -23.27 -5.51
N TRP A 16 1.27 -22.65 -6.30
CA TRP A 16 -0.15 -22.59 -5.97
C TRP A 16 -0.84 -23.95 -6.12
N GLN A 17 -0.46 -24.74 -7.11
CA GLN A 17 -1.03 -26.08 -7.34
C GLN A 17 -0.69 -27.05 -6.20
N LYS A 18 0.49 -26.91 -5.60
CA LYS A 18 0.95 -27.71 -4.44
C LYS A 18 0.36 -27.28 -3.10
N MET A 19 -0.31 -26.12 -3.02
CA MET A 19 -0.89 -25.65 -1.77
C MET A 19 -2.04 -26.58 -1.29
N PRO A 20 -2.23 -26.72 0.04
CA PRO A 20 -3.38 -27.42 0.61
C PRO A 20 -4.71 -26.97 0.00
N ALA A 21 -5.65 -27.92 -0.15
CA ALA A 21 -6.96 -27.64 -0.75
C ALA A 21 -7.74 -26.53 -0.02
N LEU A 22 -7.55 -26.40 1.30
CA LEU A 22 -8.14 -25.34 2.12
C LEU A 22 -7.70 -23.94 1.64
N ILE A 23 -6.40 -23.74 1.41
CA ILE A 23 -5.84 -22.46 0.93
C ILE A 23 -6.33 -22.16 -0.48
N ARG A 24 -6.40 -23.18 -1.34
CA ARG A 24 -6.86 -23.04 -2.73
C ARG A 24 -8.35 -22.69 -2.85
N LYS A 25 -9.16 -22.97 -1.83
CA LYS A 25 -10.57 -22.57 -1.75
C LYS A 25 -10.74 -21.08 -1.41
N LEU A 26 -9.73 -20.43 -0.85
CA LEU A 26 -9.80 -19.01 -0.52
C LEU A 26 -9.80 -18.16 -1.80
N SER A 27 -10.69 -17.17 -1.82
CA SER A 27 -10.75 -16.19 -2.89
C SER A 27 -9.72 -15.09 -2.64
N ILE A 28 -8.63 -15.12 -3.42
CA ILE A 28 -7.59 -14.08 -3.36
C ILE A 28 -8.14 -12.71 -3.77
N ASP A 29 -9.18 -12.68 -4.61
CA ASP A 29 -9.88 -11.44 -4.96
C ASP A 29 -10.61 -10.87 -3.76
N ASP A 30 -11.39 -11.70 -3.04
CA ASP A 30 -12.08 -11.26 -1.83
C ASP A 30 -11.08 -10.83 -0.75
N LEU A 31 -10.01 -11.62 -0.54
CA LEU A 31 -8.95 -11.24 0.41
C LEU A 31 -8.29 -9.90 0.04
N HIS A 32 -8.07 -9.65 -1.25
CA HIS A 32 -7.53 -8.38 -1.70
C HIS A 32 -8.48 -7.22 -1.41
N ASN A 33 -9.78 -7.39 -1.67
CA ASN A 33 -10.78 -6.37 -1.40
C ASN A 33 -10.96 -6.14 0.12
N TRP A 34 -11.06 -7.20 0.92
CA TRP A 34 -11.14 -7.10 2.38
C TRP A 34 -9.94 -6.37 2.98
N THR A 35 -8.72 -6.73 2.56
CA THR A 35 -7.52 -6.03 3.03
C THR A 35 -7.47 -4.57 2.58
N ALA A 36 -8.02 -4.22 1.42
CA ALA A 36 -8.15 -2.84 0.99
C ALA A 36 -9.12 -2.03 1.88
N TYR A 37 -10.25 -2.62 2.30
CA TYR A 37 -11.18 -1.96 3.23
C TYR A 37 -10.62 -1.85 4.66
N VAL A 38 -9.87 -2.85 5.12
CA VAL A 38 -9.15 -2.75 6.39
C VAL A 38 -8.09 -1.65 6.33
N ALA A 39 -7.34 -1.54 5.22
CA ALA A 39 -6.40 -0.44 5.02
C ALA A 39 -7.11 0.92 5.00
N LEU A 40 -8.27 1.03 4.34
CA LEU A 40 -9.09 2.25 4.37
C LEU A 40 -9.49 2.64 5.80
N LEU A 41 -9.93 1.66 6.60
CA LEU A 41 -10.30 1.88 7.99
C LEU A 41 -9.11 2.48 8.77
N PHE A 42 -7.92 1.91 8.65
CA PHE A 42 -6.73 2.45 9.31
C PHE A 42 -6.35 3.84 8.81
N VAL A 43 -6.44 4.09 7.50
CA VAL A 43 -6.16 5.42 6.91
C VAL A 43 -7.13 6.49 7.40
N VAL A 44 -8.38 6.13 7.75
CA VAL A 44 -9.35 7.05 8.35
C VAL A 44 -9.13 7.20 9.86
N LEU A 45 -8.94 6.10 10.59
CA LEU A 45 -8.80 6.12 12.04
C LEU A 45 -7.49 6.76 12.51
N HIS A 46 -6.40 6.53 11.80
CA HIS A 46 -5.09 7.05 12.17
C HIS A 46 -5.06 8.58 12.33
N PRO A 47 -5.43 9.40 11.32
CA PRO A 47 -5.49 10.85 11.49
C PRO A 47 -6.62 11.25 12.45
N ALA A 48 -7.72 10.49 12.54
CA ALA A 48 -8.78 10.78 13.51
C ALA A 48 -8.26 10.72 14.95
N PHE A 49 -7.41 9.75 15.29
CA PHE A 49 -6.79 9.70 16.62
C PHE A 49 -5.79 10.84 16.85
N LEU A 50 -5.04 11.25 15.84
CA LEU A 50 -4.17 12.43 15.94
C LEU A 50 -4.96 13.72 16.23
N LEU A 51 -6.16 13.86 15.68
CA LEU A 51 -7.04 15.00 15.95
C LEU A 51 -7.65 14.99 17.35
N LEU A 52 -7.80 13.81 17.96
CA LEU A 52 -8.33 13.65 19.32
C LEU A 52 -7.25 13.83 20.38
N ASP A 53 -5.99 13.61 20.03
CA ASP A 53 -4.85 13.81 20.92
C ASP A 53 -4.48 15.30 21.03
N LYS A 54 -4.85 15.90 22.16
CA LYS A 54 -4.52 17.31 22.45
C LYS A 54 -3.02 17.56 22.57
N THR A 55 -2.22 16.55 22.92
CA THR A 55 -0.78 16.70 23.06
C THR A 55 -0.07 16.74 21.70
N ALA A 56 -0.63 16.05 20.70
CA ALA A 56 -0.14 16.07 19.33
C ALA A 56 -0.36 17.42 18.63
N GLY A 57 -1.43 18.14 18.98
CA GLY A 57 -1.70 19.51 18.50
C GLY A 57 -2.14 19.63 17.04
N PHE A 58 -2.40 18.51 16.36
CA PHE A 58 -2.85 18.50 14.97
C PHE A 58 -4.28 19.01 14.83
N LYS A 59 -4.52 19.79 13.77
CA LYS A 59 -5.85 20.29 13.38
C LYS A 59 -6.33 19.57 12.13
N LEU A 60 -7.63 19.66 11.86
CA LEU A 60 -8.23 19.04 10.67
C LEU A 60 -7.57 19.51 9.37
N VAL A 61 -7.17 20.79 9.30
CA VAL A 61 -6.45 21.34 8.13
C VAL A 61 -5.10 20.65 7.92
N ASP A 62 -4.43 20.22 8.98
CA ASP A 62 -3.11 19.58 8.89
C ASP A 62 -3.21 18.17 8.28
N VAL A 63 -4.37 17.52 8.37
CA VAL A 63 -4.57 16.20 7.72
C VAL A 63 -4.62 16.35 6.19
N PHE A 64 -5.22 17.43 5.69
CA PHE A 64 -5.43 17.66 4.26
C PHE A 64 -4.36 18.54 3.61
N ALA A 65 -3.77 19.45 4.38
CA ALA A 65 -2.77 20.41 3.95
C ALA A 65 -1.79 20.73 5.11
N PRO A 66 -0.87 19.82 5.44
CA PRO A 66 0.07 19.92 6.58
C PRO A 66 1.18 20.98 6.44
N ASN A 67 0.91 22.12 5.79
CA ASN A 67 1.89 23.21 5.64
C ASN A 67 2.39 23.74 6.99
N HIS A 68 1.54 23.68 8.01
CA HIS A 68 1.81 24.18 9.36
C HIS A 68 1.55 23.10 10.42
N ALA A 69 1.70 21.82 10.05
CA ALA A 69 1.59 20.73 11.00
C ALA A 69 2.61 20.93 12.14
N PRO A 70 2.22 20.62 13.39
CA PRO A 70 3.02 20.93 14.58
C PRO A 70 4.35 20.18 14.61
N ASN A 71 4.42 19.00 13.98
CA ASN A 71 5.61 18.16 13.92
C ASN A 71 5.82 17.63 12.50
N GLN A 72 7.07 17.59 12.06
CA GLN A 72 7.54 16.99 10.79
C GLN A 72 6.63 17.23 9.55
N PRO A 73 6.26 18.47 9.20
CA PRO A 73 5.26 18.78 8.16
C PRO A 73 5.57 18.14 6.79
N THR A 74 6.85 18.06 6.41
CA THR A 74 7.30 17.42 5.17
C THR A 74 7.06 15.91 5.16
N VAL A 75 7.18 15.24 6.30
CA VAL A 75 6.90 13.79 6.44
C VAL A 75 5.40 13.54 6.51
N VAL A 76 4.63 14.44 7.16
CA VAL A 76 3.16 14.37 7.18
C VAL A 76 2.59 14.48 5.77
N TRP A 77 3.16 15.32 4.89
CA TRP A 77 2.78 15.37 3.48
C TRP A 77 2.84 14.02 2.76
N LEU A 78 3.82 13.16 3.07
CA LEU A 78 3.90 11.80 2.52
C LEU A 78 2.69 10.94 2.93
N GLY A 79 2.25 11.07 4.18
CA GLY A 79 1.04 10.44 4.71
C GLY A 79 -0.22 10.97 4.02
N THR A 80 -0.34 12.29 3.89
CA THR A 80 -1.47 12.95 3.20
C THR A 80 -1.56 12.53 1.74
N PHE A 81 -0.45 12.49 1.00
CA PHE A 81 -0.45 12.01 -0.40
C PHE A 81 -0.81 10.53 -0.49
N SER A 82 -0.35 9.70 0.45
CA SER A 82 -0.73 8.28 0.52
C SER A 82 -2.24 8.12 0.76
N MET A 83 -2.81 8.91 1.67
CA MET A 83 -4.26 8.93 1.94
C MET A 83 -5.04 9.31 0.67
N TYR A 84 -4.66 10.38 -0.03
CA TYR A 84 -5.34 10.75 -1.28
C TYR A 84 -5.24 9.67 -2.35
N ALA A 85 -4.06 9.08 -2.51
CA ALA A 85 -3.83 8.04 -3.49
C ALA A 85 -4.67 6.77 -3.19
N VAL A 86 -4.76 6.33 -1.92
CA VAL A 86 -5.58 5.18 -1.56
C VAL A 86 -7.07 5.45 -1.75
N LEU A 87 -7.54 6.65 -1.38
CA LEU A 87 -8.94 7.05 -1.58
C LEU A 87 -9.29 7.05 -3.07
N LEU A 88 -8.42 7.61 -3.91
CA LEU A 88 -8.58 7.58 -5.37
C LEU A 88 -8.71 6.13 -5.90
N VAL A 89 -7.81 5.24 -5.49
CA VAL A 89 -7.82 3.83 -5.92
C VAL A 89 -9.11 3.12 -5.47
N ILE A 90 -9.55 3.34 -4.24
CA ILE A 90 -10.76 2.71 -3.69
C ILE A 90 -12.02 3.22 -4.38
N ILE A 91 -12.16 4.54 -4.54
CA ILE A 91 -13.30 5.16 -5.21
C ILE A 91 -13.41 4.66 -6.66
N THR A 92 -12.30 4.66 -7.38
CA THR A 92 -12.27 4.25 -8.79
C THR A 92 -12.45 2.76 -9.00
N THR A 93 -12.17 1.94 -7.97
CA THR A 93 -12.39 0.49 -8.00
C THR A 93 -13.84 0.11 -7.66
N GLN A 94 -14.65 1.02 -7.11
CA GLN A 94 -16.07 0.77 -6.89
C GLN A 94 -16.78 0.38 -8.19
N LYS A 95 -17.62 -0.65 -8.13
CA LYS A 95 -18.26 -1.28 -9.30
C LYS A 95 -18.94 -0.27 -10.22
N VAL A 96 -19.63 0.72 -9.66
CA VAL A 96 -20.35 1.77 -10.40
C VAL A 96 -19.38 2.66 -11.17
N VAL A 97 -18.30 3.10 -10.53
CA VAL A 97 -17.30 4.01 -11.12
C VAL A 97 -16.46 3.26 -12.15
N LYS A 98 -15.92 2.09 -11.80
CA LYS A 98 -15.11 1.24 -12.67
C LYS A 98 -15.82 0.90 -13.98
N ARG A 99 -17.12 0.59 -13.93
CA ARG A 99 -17.93 0.26 -15.12
C ARG A 99 -18.06 1.44 -16.09
N LYS A 100 -18.09 2.68 -15.58
CA LYS A 100 -18.18 3.89 -16.41
C LYS A 100 -16.83 4.29 -17.04
N MET A 101 -15.72 3.89 -16.43
CA MET A 101 -14.37 4.37 -16.76
C MET A 101 -13.61 3.49 -17.77
N GLY A 102 -14.05 2.24 -17.96
CA GLY A 102 -13.37 1.28 -18.82
C GLY A 102 -12.10 0.68 -18.17
N PHE A 103 -11.72 -0.52 -18.63
CA PHE A 103 -10.69 -1.33 -17.96
C PHE A 103 -9.28 -0.71 -18.01
N ARG A 104 -8.88 -0.10 -19.14
CA ARG A 104 -7.52 0.45 -19.31
C ARG A 104 -7.25 1.60 -18.35
N LEU A 105 -8.17 2.57 -18.30
CA LEU A 105 -8.04 3.73 -17.41
C LEU A 105 -8.12 3.30 -15.94
N TRP A 106 -9.07 2.43 -15.59
CA TRP A 106 -9.14 1.84 -14.24
C TRP A 106 -7.81 1.19 -13.85
N LYS A 107 -7.24 0.36 -14.72
CA LYS A 107 -5.99 -0.34 -14.43
C LYS A 107 -4.86 0.65 -14.18
N ASN A 108 -4.72 1.69 -15.02
CA ASN A 108 -3.66 2.69 -14.86
C ASN A 108 -3.79 3.44 -13.54
N ILE A 109 -5.01 3.84 -13.15
CA ILE A 109 -5.25 4.46 -11.84
C ILE A 109 -4.97 3.45 -10.71
N HIS A 110 -5.40 2.21 -10.85
CA HIS A 110 -5.19 1.19 -9.83
C HIS A 110 -3.70 0.88 -9.62
N LEU A 111 -2.84 1.08 -10.62
CA LEU A 111 -1.37 0.99 -10.47
C LEU A 111 -0.78 2.08 -9.55
N ILE A 112 -1.50 3.16 -9.25
CA ILE A 112 -1.08 4.15 -8.23
C ILE A 112 -0.94 3.49 -6.84
N SER A 113 -1.61 2.36 -6.59
CA SER A 113 -1.47 1.59 -5.36
C SER A 113 -0.01 1.17 -5.05
N TYR A 114 0.83 0.98 -6.07
CA TYR A 114 2.25 0.68 -5.87
C TYR A 114 3.00 1.89 -5.29
N LEU A 115 2.78 3.08 -5.86
CA LEU A 115 3.36 4.32 -5.33
C LEU A 115 2.81 4.63 -3.94
N THR A 116 1.52 4.39 -3.71
CA THR A 116 0.86 4.56 -2.41
C THR A 116 1.56 3.74 -1.32
N ALA A 117 1.90 2.47 -1.62
CA ALA A 117 2.60 1.61 -0.68
C ALA A 117 4.01 2.13 -0.34
N VAL A 118 4.74 2.67 -1.34
CA VAL A 118 6.06 3.29 -1.11
C VAL A 118 5.93 4.52 -0.22
N LEU A 119 5.03 5.44 -0.54
CA LEU A 119 4.82 6.66 0.25
C LEU A 119 4.43 6.34 1.69
N PHE A 120 3.54 5.36 1.90
CA PHE A 120 3.10 4.94 3.22
C PHE A 120 4.25 4.39 4.08
N VAL A 121 5.10 3.54 3.48
CA VAL A 121 6.27 2.99 4.16
C VAL A 121 7.30 4.07 4.47
N VAL A 122 7.60 4.96 3.52
CA VAL A 122 8.56 6.06 3.75
C VAL A 122 8.04 7.01 4.83
N HIS A 123 6.75 7.34 4.80
CA HIS A 123 6.09 8.09 5.87
C HIS A 123 6.30 7.42 7.23
N GLY A 124 5.95 6.13 7.36
CA GLY A 124 6.09 5.39 8.63
C GLY A 124 7.53 5.17 9.10
N LEU A 125 8.52 5.12 8.20
CA LEU A 125 9.94 5.01 8.55
C LEU A 125 10.52 6.35 9.04
N LEU A 126 10.17 7.45 8.38
CA LEU A 126 10.72 8.77 8.68
C LEU A 126 10.00 9.47 9.83
N MET A 127 8.71 9.19 10.05
CA MET A 127 7.94 9.82 11.12
C MET A 127 8.51 9.42 12.49
N ASP A 128 8.66 10.39 13.39
CA ASP A 128 8.90 10.14 14.81
C ASP A 128 7.56 9.74 15.45
N PRO A 129 7.39 8.48 15.88
CA PRO A 129 6.13 8.01 16.46
C PRO A 129 5.74 8.75 17.74
N LEU A 130 6.71 9.36 18.44
CA LEU A 130 6.46 10.15 19.65
C LEU A 130 6.20 11.64 19.37
N LEU A 131 6.26 12.08 18.11
CA LEU A 131 6.05 13.49 17.71
C LEU A 131 6.94 14.46 18.48
N LYS A 132 8.23 14.12 18.66
CA LYS A 132 9.23 14.95 19.36
C LYS A 132 10.34 15.43 18.42
N ASP A 133 10.14 15.30 17.11
CA ASP A 133 11.11 15.63 16.06
C ASP A 133 12.50 14.99 16.27
N ARG A 134 12.54 13.79 16.87
CA ARG A 134 13.79 13.05 17.08
C ARG A 134 14.38 12.61 15.74
N PRO A 135 15.72 12.48 15.64
CA PRO A 135 16.33 11.86 14.48
C PRO A 135 15.83 10.42 14.29
N THR A 136 15.84 9.95 13.05
CA THR A 136 15.40 8.59 12.71
C THR A 136 16.29 7.55 13.39
N ASP A 137 15.75 6.87 14.38
CA ASP A 137 16.32 5.63 14.92
C ASP A 137 15.85 4.45 14.05
N TRP A 138 16.81 3.65 13.58
CA TRP A 138 16.60 2.50 12.71
C TRP A 138 16.42 1.19 13.48
N PHE A 139 16.51 1.22 14.81
CA PHE A 139 16.27 0.07 15.69
C PHE A 139 15.12 0.32 16.67
N ASP A 140 14.21 1.23 16.31
CA ASP A 140 13.04 1.56 17.11
C ASP A 140 11.96 0.48 16.94
N ALA A 141 11.57 -0.17 18.05
CA ALA A 141 10.53 -1.18 18.05
C ALA A 141 9.18 -0.64 17.55
N GLU A 142 8.93 0.67 17.70
CA GLU A 142 7.72 1.34 17.22
C GLU A 142 7.67 1.41 15.68
N LYS A 143 8.80 1.23 14.98
CA LYS A 143 8.93 1.24 13.52
C LYS A 143 9.02 -0.14 12.88
N PHE A 144 9.10 -1.19 13.69
CA PHE A 144 9.29 -2.56 13.23
C PHE A 144 8.23 -3.02 12.21
N LEU A 145 6.98 -2.57 12.37
CA LEU A 145 5.92 -2.85 11.41
C LEU A 145 6.22 -2.26 10.02
N SER A 146 6.69 -1.01 9.97
CA SER A 146 7.03 -0.30 8.72
C SER A 146 8.22 -0.96 8.02
N GLU A 147 9.21 -1.41 8.78
CA GLU A 147 10.38 -2.13 8.28
C GLU A 147 10.01 -3.49 7.68
N ILE A 148 9.17 -4.28 8.36
CA ILE A 148 8.65 -5.54 7.82
C ILE A 148 7.86 -5.28 6.54
N CYS A 149 7.00 -4.26 6.52
CA CYS A 149 6.24 -3.89 5.33
C CYS A 149 7.18 -3.51 4.17
N PHE A 150 8.23 -2.74 4.44
CA PHE A 150 9.25 -2.39 3.46
C PHE A 150 9.93 -3.64 2.88
N LEU A 151 10.44 -4.53 3.74
CA LEU A 151 11.11 -5.75 3.32
C LEU A 151 10.20 -6.66 2.49
N LEU A 152 8.95 -6.85 2.90
CA LEU A 152 7.96 -7.64 2.16
C LEU A 152 7.66 -7.03 0.79
N LEU A 153 7.50 -5.71 0.70
CA LEU A 153 7.27 -5.02 -0.57
C LEU A 153 8.48 -5.11 -1.49
N LEU A 154 9.69 -4.95 -0.96
CA LEU A 154 10.94 -5.05 -1.71
C LEU A 154 11.12 -6.46 -2.28
N LEU A 155 11.00 -7.49 -1.43
CA LEU A 155 11.13 -8.89 -1.84
C LEU A 155 10.09 -9.27 -2.88
N ALA A 156 8.84 -8.84 -2.71
CA ALA A 156 7.78 -9.12 -3.67
C ALA A 156 7.99 -8.41 -5.01
N THR A 157 8.50 -7.18 -4.99
CA THR A 157 8.85 -6.42 -6.20
C THR A 157 10.00 -7.09 -6.95
N ILE A 158 11.07 -7.47 -6.24
CA ILE A 158 12.19 -8.22 -6.83
C ILE A 158 11.71 -9.54 -7.43
N ALA A 159 10.90 -10.31 -6.70
CA ALA A 159 10.35 -11.57 -7.19
C ALA A 159 9.52 -11.38 -8.47
N ARG A 160 8.70 -10.31 -8.53
CA ARG A 160 7.91 -9.95 -9.70
C ARG A 160 8.79 -9.58 -10.89
N CYS A 161 9.81 -8.73 -10.70
CA CYS A 161 10.75 -8.34 -11.74
C CYS A 161 11.47 -9.56 -12.31
N ARG A 162 11.99 -10.44 -11.45
CA ARG A 162 12.66 -11.69 -11.85
C ARG A 162 11.73 -12.62 -12.64
N TYR A 163 10.47 -12.75 -12.23
CA TYR A 163 9.47 -13.53 -12.96
C TYR A 163 9.25 -12.98 -14.38
N HIS A 164 9.09 -11.66 -14.52
CA HIS A 164 8.83 -11.05 -15.83
C HIS A 164 10.04 -11.14 -16.76
N LEU A 165 11.25 -10.91 -16.25
CA LEU A 165 12.50 -11.05 -17.01
C LEU A 165 12.66 -12.49 -17.53
N LYS A 166 12.51 -13.50 -16.66
CA LYS A 166 12.61 -14.92 -17.06
C LYS A 166 11.60 -15.30 -18.14
N ASN A 167 10.37 -14.80 -18.04
CA ASN A 167 9.32 -15.12 -19.00
C ASN A 167 9.55 -14.45 -20.36
N LYS A 168 10.10 -13.22 -20.38
CA LYS A 168 10.50 -12.52 -21.60
C LYS A 168 11.63 -13.28 -22.32
N THR A 169 12.66 -13.72 -21.58
CA THR A 169 13.77 -14.49 -22.15
C THR A 169 13.31 -15.84 -22.71
N ARG A 170 12.35 -16.53 -22.06
CA ARG A 170 11.78 -17.78 -22.61
C ARG A 170 11.07 -17.57 -23.93
N LEU A 171 10.21 -16.56 -24.01
CA LEU A 171 9.48 -16.26 -25.26
C LEU A 171 10.44 -15.95 -26.42
N GLN A 172 11.57 -15.28 -26.14
CA GLN A 172 12.60 -14.99 -27.14
C GLN A 172 13.46 -16.20 -27.54
N ALA A 173 13.47 -17.27 -26.74
CA ALA A 173 14.23 -18.50 -27.03
C ALA A 173 13.38 -19.55 -27.77
N ASP A 174 12.06 -19.39 -27.77
CA ASP A 174 11.10 -20.25 -28.47
C ASP A 174 10.70 -19.69 -29.86
N GLU A 175 11.16 -18.48 -30.22
CA GLU A 175 11.06 -17.83 -31.55
C GLU A 175 12.28 -18.14 -32.42
#